data_AF-A0A820J4Q2-F1
#
_entry.id   AF-A0A820J4Q2-F1
#
_cell.length_a   1.000
_cell.length_b   1.000
_cell.length_c   1.000
_cell.angle_alpha   90.00
_cell.angle_beta   90.00
_cell.angle_gamma   90.00
#
_symmetry.space_group_name_H-M   'P 1'
#
loop_
_entity.id
_entity.type
_entity.pdbx_description
1 polymer ?
#
loop_
_entity_poly.entity_id
_entity_poly.type
_entity_poly.pdbx_seq_one_letter_code
_entity_poly.pdbx_strand_id
1 'polypeptide(L)'
;VDMPGGDGLMGFNLVQAVKNRMITEERIDDMIIRLLTPYYLFGQDQEYPSLNLDRNVIEDHYKINQEIATAGIILLKNTNNILPFDVTKDKYYFIYGSVADQSNKDFDSRDSAKHSGALYQGGGSGFVQPTYAIDPLTSLLIKGQDFHFRIRYITNQNDYVAINNSFNGRGFAAAKCLVFISAWSSEGYDRNDLHALNNGDKLVQTVASRCANTIVIV
;
A
#
# COMPACT_ATOMS: atom_id res chain seq x y z
N VAL A 1 -25.05 14.52 -14.71
CA VAL A 1 -23.63 14.45 -15.11
C VAL A 1 -23.39 13.09 -15.73
N ASP A 2 -22.72 13.05 -16.85
CA ASP A 2 -22.28 11.84 -17.53
C ASP A 2 -20.75 11.92 -17.66
N MET A 3 -20.06 10.86 -17.24
CA MET A 3 -18.61 10.80 -17.11
C MET A 3 -18.10 9.45 -17.62
N PRO A 4 -17.01 9.42 -18.41
CA PRO A 4 -16.29 10.58 -18.95
C PRO A 4 -17.07 11.30 -20.08
N GLY A 5 -18.29 10.85 -20.37
CA GLY A 5 -19.05 11.22 -21.56
C GLY A 5 -18.57 10.46 -22.79
N GLY A 6 -19.00 10.89 -23.97
CA GLY A 6 -18.53 10.36 -25.26
C GLY A 6 -19.20 9.06 -25.73
N ASP A 7 -20.14 8.52 -24.96
CA ASP A 7 -20.99 7.38 -25.36
C ASP A 7 -22.15 7.77 -26.29
N GLY A 8 -22.34 9.09 -26.49
CA GLY A 8 -23.39 9.65 -27.32
C GLY A 8 -24.76 9.70 -26.64
N LEU A 9 -24.91 9.36 -25.36
CA LEU A 9 -26.22 9.39 -24.69
C LEU A 9 -26.62 10.80 -24.24
N MET A 10 -25.65 11.62 -23.81
CA MET A 10 -25.88 12.99 -23.36
C MET A 10 -25.54 14.04 -24.44
N GLY A 11 -25.27 15.28 -24.04
CA GLY A 11 -24.88 16.37 -24.95
C GLY A 11 -25.96 16.66 -25.99
N PHE A 12 -25.62 16.48 -27.27
CA PHE A 12 -26.54 16.74 -28.37
C PHE A 12 -27.83 15.90 -28.29
N ASN A 13 -27.74 14.63 -27.92
CA ASN A 13 -28.91 13.76 -27.85
C ASN A 13 -29.85 14.14 -26.70
N LEU A 14 -29.30 14.61 -25.58
CA LEU A 14 -30.09 15.17 -24.48
C LEU A 14 -30.86 16.42 -24.93
N VAL A 15 -30.21 17.31 -25.70
CA VAL A 15 -30.88 18.50 -26.27
C VAL A 15 -32.03 18.10 -27.21
N GLN A 16 -31.82 17.09 -28.07
CA GLN A 16 -32.89 16.59 -28.94
C GLN A 16 -34.04 15.95 -28.15
N ALA A 17 -33.73 15.23 -27.07
CA ALA A 17 -34.73 14.62 -26.21
C ALA A 17 -35.66 15.66 -25.56
N VAL A 18 -35.11 16.81 -25.14
CA VAL A 18 -35.91 17.93 -24.63
C VAL A 18 -36.78 18.54 -25.73
N LYS A 19 -36.21 18.83 -26.91
CA LYS A 19 -36.95 19.38 -28.06
C LYS A 19 -38.10 18.48 -28.52
N ASN A 20 -37.87 17.17 -28.49
CA ASN A 20 -38.86 16.16 -28.84
C ASN A 20 -39.82 15.82 -27.68
N ARG A 21 -39.77 16.55 -26.57
CA ARG A 21 -40.61 16.36 -25.36
C ARG A 21 -40.50 14.97 -24.72
N MET A 22 -39.40 14.27 -24.95
CA MET A 22 -39.09 13.01 -24.28
C MET A 22 -38.58 13.25 -22.86
N ILE A 23 -37.99 14.42 -22.59
CA ILE A 23 -37.52 14.88 -21.28
C ILE A 23 -38.01 16.31 -21.08
N THR A 24 -38.48 16.63 -19.87
CA THR A 24 -38.94 17.98 -19.51
C THR A 24 -37.77 18.91 -19.21
N GLU A 25 -37.94 20.21 -19.44
CA GLU A 25 -36.94 21.22 -19.05
C GLU A 25 -36.73 21.24 -17.52
N GLU A 26 -37.81 21.10 -16.74
CA GLU A 26 -37.73 20.96 -15.28
C GLU A 26 -36.78 19.83 -14.83
N ARG A 27 -36.73 18.73 -15.61
CA ARG A 27 -35.81 17.62 -15.31
C ARG A 27 -34.35 18.03 -15.52
N ILE A 28 -34.07 18.85 -16.53
CA ILE A 28 -32.74 19.41 -16.77
C ILE A 28 -32.38 20.41 -15.68
N ASP A 29 -33.32 21.27 -15.28
CA ASP A 29 -33.12 22.24 -14.21
C ASP A 29 -32.77 21.54 -12.89
N ASP A 30 -33.48 20.48 -12.50
CA ASP A 30 -33.15 19.68 -11.31
C ASP A 30 -31.72 19.09 -11.39
N MET A 31 -31.29 18.61 -12.57
CA MET A 31 -29.92 18.10 -12.75
C MET A 31 -28.87 19.21 -12.56
N ILE A 32 -29.12 20.40 -13.11
CA ILE A 32 -28.20 21.54 -13.00
C ILE A 32 -28.19 22.10 -11.58
N ILE A 33 -29.35 22.23 -10.93
CA ILE A 33 -29.44 22.65 -9.53
C ILE A 33 -28.62 21.70 -8.66
N ARG A 34 -28.76 20.38 -8.82
CA ARG A 34 -27.97 19.39 -8.06
C ARG A 34 -26.47 19.45 -8.34
N LEU A 35 -26.08 19.86 -9.55
CA LEU A 35 -24.67 20.04 -9.91
C LEU A 35 -24.08 21.32 -9.30
N LEU A 36 -24.80 22.44 -9.38
CA LEU A 36 -24.35 23.74 -8.89
C LEU A 36 -24.50 23.91 -7.38
N THR A 37 -25.39 23.15 -6.74
CA THR A 37 -25.57 23.20 -5.29
C THR A 37 -24.25 22.94 -4.52
N PRO A 38 -23.51 21.82 -4.74
CA PRO A 38 -22.23 21.61 -4.05
C PRO A 38 -21.16 22.62 -4.48
N TYR A 39 -21.20 23.11 -5.73
CA TYR A 39 -20.27 24.13 -6.21
C TYR A 39 -20.33 25.41 -5.36
N TYR A 40 -21.54 25.94 -5.13
CA TYR A 40 -21.74 27.10 -4.26
C TYR A 40 -21.62 26.77 -2.78
N LEU A 41 -22.11 25.60 -2.35
CA LEU A 41 -22.04 25.18 -0.93
C LEU A 41 -20.61 25.12 -0.41
N PHE A 42 -19.67 24.65 -1.25
CA PHE A 42 -18.24 24.58 -0.90
C PHE A 42 -17.44 25.81 -1.35
N GLY A 43 -18.11 26.88 -1.80
CA GLY A 43 -17.47 28.17 -2.14
C GLY A 43 -16.55 28.11 -3.36
N GLN A 44 -16.76 27.17 -4.29
CA GLN A 44 -15.91 27.02 -5.49
C GLN A 44 -16.13 28.15 -6.51
N ASP A 45 -17.13 29.01 -6.30
CA ASP A 45 -17.38 30.25 -7.02
C ASP A 45 -16.44 31.40 -6.62
N GLN A 46 -15.67 31.24 -5.55
CA GLN A 46 -14.83 32.29 -4.96
C GLN A 46 -13.38 31.86 -4.90
N GLU A 47 -12.50 32.55 -5.64
CA GLU A 47 -11.04 32.41 -5.57
C GLU A 47 -10.52 30.96 -5.73
N TYR A 48 -11.27 30.08 -6.39
CA TYR A 48 -10.89 28.69 -6.55
C TYR A 48 -9.63 28.57 -7.43
N PRO A 49 -8.59 27.84 -6.98
CA PRO A 49 -7.34 27.76 -7.71
C PRO A 49 -7.54 27.08 -9.07
N SER A 50 -6.83 27.58 -10.09
CA SER A 50 -6.76 26.90 -11.38
C SER A 50 -6.04 25.56 -11.27
N LEU A 51 -6.42 24.63 -12.15
CA LEU A 51 -5.79 23.31 -12.26
C LEU A 51 -4.29 23.46 -12.55
N ASN A 52 -3.47 22.84 -11.71
CA ASN A 52 -2.03 22.72 -11.92
C ASN A 52 -1.57 21.36 -11.39
N LEU A 53 -1.16 20.47 -12.29
CA LEU A 53 -0.73 19.10 -11.98
C LEU A 53 0.68 19.02 -11.39
N ASP A 54 1.47 20.09 -11.50
CA ASP A 54 2.85 20.16 -10.98
C ASP A 54 2.92 20.87 -9.62
N ARG A 55 1.77 21.21 -9.02
CA ARG A 55 1.72 21.92 -7.75
C ARG A 55 2.16 21.00 -6.60
N ASN A 56 3.19 21.40 -5.87
CA ASN A 56 3.57 20.76 -4.62
C ASN A 56 2.60 21.17 -3.49
N VAL A 57 1.87 20.20 -2.95
CA VAL A 57 0.88 20.36 -1.86
C VAL A 57 1.12 19.38 -0.70
N ILE A 58 2.36 18.89 -0.56
CA ILE A 58 2.69 17.81 0.39
C ILE A 58 2.69 18.30 1.83
N GLU A 59 3.21 19.51 2.06
CA GLU A 59 3.35 20.13 3.39
C GLU A 59 3.82 19.14 4.46
N ASP A 60 3.17 19.09 5.62
CA ASP A 60 3.46 18.15 6.71
C ASP A 60 2.45 17.00 6.83
N HIS A 61 1.69 16.73 5.75
CA HIS A 61 0.69 15.64 5.69
C HIS A 61 1.29 14.25 5.99
N TYR A 62 2.62 14.07 5.87
CA TYR A 62 3.27 12.84 6.29
C TYR A 62 3.07 12.50 7.78
N LYS A 63 2.82 13.51 8.64
CA LYS A 63 2.59 13.31 10.07
C LYS A 63 1.31 12.51 10.32
N ILE A 64 0.19 12.92 9.70
CA ILE A 64 -1.08 12.20 9.84
C ILE A 64 -1.02 10.83 9.15
N ASN A 65 -0.30 10.72 8.03
CA ASN A 65 -0.06 9.42 7.38
C ASN A 65 0.68 8.46 8.31
N GLN A 66 1.72 8.94 9.01
CA GLN A 66 2.47 8.13 9.97
C GLN A 66 1.64 7.77 11.20
N GLU A 67 0.81 8.69 11.70
CA GLU A 67 -0.09 8.44 12.83
C GLU A 67 -1.10 7.35 12.49
N ILE A 68 -1.79 7.47 11.35
CA ILE A 68 -2.76 6.47 10.88
C ILE A 68 -2.07 5.13 10.60
N ALA A 69 -0.91 5.13 9.94
CA ALA A 69 -0.16 3.91 9.67
C ALA A 69 0.26 3.20 10.98
N THR A 70 0.65 3.96 12.00
CA THR A 70 1.05 3.39 13.30
C THR A 70 -0.17 2.87 14.07
N ALA A 71 -1.26 3.65 14.11
CA ALA A 71 -2.49 3.28 14.81
C ALA A 71 -3.25 2.12 14.14
N GLY A 72 -3.08 1.95 12.82
CA GLY A 72 -3.70 0.89 12.03
C GLY A 72 -3.04 -0.48 12.17
N ILE A 73 -1.86 -0.59 12.78
CA ILE A 73 -1.17 -1.88 12.97
C ILE A 73 -1.88 -2.69 14.07
N ILE A 74 -2.25 -3.93 13.74
CA ILE A 74 -2.93 -4.84 14.66
C ILE A 74 -2.00 -5.99 15.07
N LEU A 75 -1.73 -6.11 16.37
CA LEU A 75 -0.97 -7.23 16.92
C LEU A 75 -1.88 -8.45 17.14
N LEU A 76 -1.86 -9.39 16.20
CA LEU A 76 -2.72 -10.58 16.25
C LEU A 76 -2.22 -11.66 17.23
N LYS A 77 -0.90 -11.82 17.36
CA LYS A 77 -0.27 -12.86 18.19
C LYS A 77 1.06 -12.37 18.75
N ASN A 78 1.25 -12.53 20.05
CA ASN A 78 2.52 -12.25 20.73
C ASN A 78 2.78 -13.33 21.80
N THR A 79 3.56 -14.34 21.45
CA THR A 79 3.93 -15.41 22.37
C THR A 79 5.28 -15.12 23.02
N ASN A 80 5.42 -15.46 24.30
CA ASN A 80 6.65 -15.25 25.08
C ASN A 80 7.14 -13.80 25.13
N ASN A 81 6.24 -12.83 24.94
CA ASN A 81 6.55 -11.40 24.91
C ASN A 81 7.73 -11.08 23.96
N ILE A 82 7.74 -11.70 22.78
CA ILE A 82 8.79 -11.46 21.77
C ILE A 82 8.76 -10.02 21.24
N LEU A 83 7.60 -9.37 21.32
CA LEU A 83 7.40 -7.95 21.07
C LEU A 83 6.95 -7.23 22.36
N PRO A 84 7.34 -5.95 22.57
CA PRO A 84 8.28 -5.17 21.75
C PRO A 84 9.72 -5.69 21.86
N PHE A 85 10.58 -5.34 20.89
CA PHE A 85 11.99 -5.72 20.93
C PHE A 85 12.71 -5.06 22.11
N ASP A 86 13.53 -5.85 22.82
CA ASP A 86 14.42 -5.32 23.86
C ASP A 86 15.73 -4.89 23.19
N VAL A 87 15.85 -3.59 22.89
CA VAL A 87 17.02 -3.03 22.16
C VAL A 87 18.37 -3.27 22.87
N THR A 88 18.35 -3.63 24.16
CA THR A 88 19.55 -3.97 24.92
C THR A 88 19.98 -5.43 24.73
N LYS A 89 19.03 -6.35 24.55
CA LYS A 89 19.27 -7.80 24.41
C LYS A 89 19.18 -8.31 22.99
N ASP A 90 18.21 -7.82 22.23
CA ASP A 90 17.92 -8.25 20.87
C ASP A 90 18.86 -7.53 19.89
N LYS A 91 20.00 -8.17 19.59
CA LYS A 91 21.05 -7.59 18.73
C LYS A 91 21.09 -8.14 17.32
N TYR A 92 20.46 -9.27 17.04
CA TYR A 92 20.50 -9.92 15.73
C TYR A 92 19.12 -9.99 15.11
N TYR A 93 19.00 -9.51 13.87
CA TYR A 93 17.75 -9.50 13.13
C TYR A 93 17.99 -10.07 11.74
N PHE A 94 17.17 -11.03 11.36
CA PHE A 94 17.19 -11.62 10.03
C PHE A 94 15.86 -11.31 9.35
N ILE A 95 15.91 -10.56 8.25
CA ILE A 95 14.74 -10.06 7.55
C ILE A 95 14.56 -10.87 6.26
N TYR A 96 13.34 -11.34 6.02
CA TYR A 96 13.00 -12.17 4.87
C TYR A 96 11.77 -11.64 4.16
N GLY A 97 11.73 -11.83 2.85
CA GLY A 97 10.56 -11.54 2.02
C GLY A 97 10.75 -10.31 1.16
N SER A 98 10.15 -10.33 -0.04
CA SER A 98 10.28 -9.22 -0.99
C SER A 98 9.57 -7.97 -0.52
N VAL A 99 8.57 -8.10 0.34
CA VAL A 99 7.78 -7.00 0.91
C VAL A 99 8.59 -6.18 1.92
N ALA A 100 9.73 -6.70 2.39
CA ALA A 100 10.59 -5.96 3.29
C ALA A 100 11.30 -4.77 2.62
N ASP A 101 11.52 -4.83 1.30
CA ASP A 101 12.36 -3.89 0.54
C ASP A 101 11.53 -3.13 -0.49
N GLN A 102 12.08 -2.10 -1.10
CA GLN A 102 11.39 -1.41 -2.19
C GLN A 102 11.36 -2.26 -3.45
N SER A 103 10.29 -2.08 -4.22
CA SER A 103 10.22 -2.62 -5.56
C SER A 103 11.27 -1.96 -6.45
N ASN A 104 11.93 -2.75 -7.30
CA ASN A 104 12.83 -2.23 -8.34
C ASN A 104 12.07 -1.67 -9.57
N LYS A 105 10.78 -1.98 -9.67
CA LYS A 105 9.82 -1.28 -10.51
C LYS A 105 9.22 -0.21 -9.60
N ASP A 106 9.28 1.05 -10.00
CA ASP A 106 8.63 2.18 -9.32
C ASP A 106 7.17 1.85 -8.92
N PHE A 107 6.49 2.69 -8.14
CA PHE A 107 5.12 2.44 -7.67
C PHE A 107 4.12 2.34 -8.86
N ASP A 108 4.09 1.20 -9.53
CA ASP A 108 3.27 0.95 -10.71
C ASP A 108 1.99 0.24 -10.29
N SER A 109 0.88 0.94 -10.47
CA SER A 109 -0.47 0.46 -10.15
C SER A 109 -1.05 -0.51 -11.18
N ARG A 110 -0.35 -0.72 -12.31
CA ARG A 110 -0.86 -1.46 -13.47
C ARG A 110 -0.32 -2.89 -13.58
N ASP A 111 0.73 -3.26 -12.84
CA ASP A 111 1.33 -4.59 -12.92
C ASP A 111 0.76 -5.52 -11.83
N SER A 112 -0.44 -6.03 -12.10
CA SER A 112 -1.15 -6.97 -11.23
C SER A 112 -0.45 -8.32 -11.04
N ALA A 113 0.55 -8.65 -11.87
CA ALA A 113 1.05 -10.01 -11.93
C ALA A 113 2.12 -10.30 -10.87
N LYS A 114 2.89 -9.31 -10.42
CA LYS A 114 4.05 -9.53 -9.53
C LYS A 114 4.38 -8.27 -8.74
N HIS A 115 3.54 -7.87 -7.78
CA HIS A 115 3.99 -6.92 -6.77
C HIS A 115 5.17 -7.54 -6.01
N SER A 116 6.37 -7.10 -6.36
CA SER A 116 7.59 -7.24 -5.59
C SER A 116 7.78 -5.97 -4.79
N GLY A 117 8.27 -6.06 -3.55
CA GLY A 117 8.48 -4.87 -2.73
C GLY A 117 7.36 -4.59 -1.73
N ALA A 118 7.63 -3.64 -0.84
CA ALA A 118 6.72 -3.17 0.19
C ALA A 118 5.39 -2.69 -0.41
N LEU A 119 4.29 -3.15 0.19
CA LEU A 119 2.94 -2.89 -0.30
C LEU A 119 2.26 -1.80 0.54
N TYR A 120 1.95 -0.67 -0.09
CA TYR A 120 1.35 0.49 0.58
C TYR A 120 -0.13 0.73 0.20
N GLN A 121 -0.58 0.19 -0.93
CA GLN A 121 -1.94 0.36 -1.45
C GLN A 121 -2.30 -0.73 -2.47
N GLY A 122 -3.59 -0.89 -2.74
CA GLY A 122 -4.10 -1.73 -3.83
C GLY A 122 -3.94 -1.08 -5.21
N GLY A 123 -4.45 -1.72 -6.25
CA GLY A 123 -4.50 -1.16 -7.61
C GLY A 123 -5.85 -0.56 -8.00
N GLY A 124 -5.90 0.07 -9.18
CA GLY A 124 -7.12 0.63 -9.77
C GLY A 124 -7.24 2.15 -9.66
N SER A 125 -8.44 2.67 -9.88
CA SER A 125 -8.74 4.11 -9.87
C SER A 125 -8.51 4.80 -8.52
N GLY A 126 -8.48 4.04 -7.43
CA GLY A 126 -8.14 4.54 -6.09
C GLY A 126 -6.65 4.66 -5.80
N PHE A 127 -5.78 4.28 -6.74
CA PHE A 127 -4.33 4.38 -6.58
C PHE A 127 -3.86 5.84 -6.66
N VAL A 128 -2.94 6.21 -5.77
CA VAL A 128 -2.25 7.51 -5.80
C VAL A 128 -0.75 7.27 -5.92
N GLN A 129 -0.08 7.92 -6.88
CA GLN A 129 1.38 7.86 -6.97
C GLN A 129 1.99 8.48 -5.71
N PRO A 130 2.71 7.72 -4.87
CA PRO A 130 3.36 8.29 -3.69
C PRO A 130 4.55 9.14 -4.13
N THR A 131 4.79 10.26 -3.44
CA THR A 131 5.99 11.08 -3.68
C THR A 131 7.28 10.33 -3.30
N TYR A 132 7.19 9.51 -2.26
CA TYR A 132 8.21 8.57 -1.80
C TYR A 132 7.51 7.51 -0.96
N ALA A 133 8.17 6.38 -0.73
CA ALA A 133 7.77 5.47 0.33
C ALA A 133 8.99 4.96 1.09
N ILE A 134 8.78 4.61 2.35
CA ILE A 134 9.83 4.10 3.22
C ILE A 134 9.46 2.65 3.54
N ASP A 135 10.28 1.73 3.03
CA ASP A 135 10.10 0.30 3.22
C ASP A 135 10.51 -0.15 4.63
N PRO A 136 10.02 -1.32 5.08
CA PRO A 136 10.36 -1.84 6.40
C PRO A 136 11.86 -2.06 6.60
N LEU A 137 12.58 -2.56 5.59
CA LEU A 137 14.01 -2.82 5.67
C LEU A 137 14.80 -1.53 5.88
N THR A 138 14.53 -0.48 5.09
CA THR A 138 15.14 0.85 5.26
C THR A 138 14.88 1.39 6.66
N SER A 139 13.64 1.31 7.15
CA SER A 139 13.29 1.76 8.52
C SER A 139 14.08 1.01 9.60
N LEU A 140 14.19 -0.32 9.44
CA LEU A 140 14.94 -1.18 10.36
C LEU A 140 16.44 -0.91 10.29
N LEU A 141 17.00 -0.66 9.10
CA LEU A 141 18.41 -0.31 8.93
C LEU A 141 18.76 1.01 9.62
N ILE A 142 17.89 2.03 9.49
CA ILE A 142 18.04 3.31 10.20
C ILE A 142 18.05 3.07 11.72
N LYS A 143 17.05 2.34 12.25
CA LYS A 143 17.03 1.99 13.68
C LYS A 143 18.17 1.10 14.12
N GLY A 144 18.68 0.27 13.22
CA GLY A 144 19.85 -0.55 13.44
C GLY A 144 21.12 0.27 13.65
N GLN A 145 21.23 1.44 13.01
CA GLN A 145 22.33 2.37 13.27
C GLN A 145 22.24 2.96 14.67
N ASP A 146 21.04 3.39 15.10
CA ASP A 146 20.81 3.98 16.43
C ASP A 146 21.15 2.99 17.57
N PHE A 147 20.80 1.72 17.42
CA PHE A 147 20.90 0.70 18.49
C PHE A 147 22.00 -0.34 18.29
N HIS A 148 22.82 -0.18 17.24
CA HIS A 148 23.86 -1.12 16.79
C HIS A 148 23.34 -2.55 16.56
N PHE A 149 22.21 -2.67 15.85
CA PHE A 149 21.69 -3.97 15.45
C PHE A 149 22.51 -4.59 14.33
N ARG A 150 22.64 -5.92 14.38
CA ARG A 150 23.22 -6.73 13.31
C ARG A 150 22.09 -7.26 12.44
N ILE A 151 21.78 -6.51 11.40
CA ILE A 151 20.72 -6.84 10.45
C ILE A 151 21.32 -7.61 9.27
N ARG A 152 20.71 -8.74 8.92
CA ARG A 152 20.92 -9.45 7.66
C ARG A 152 19.57 -9.60 6.98
N TYR A 153 19.54 -9.54 5.66
CA TYR A 153 18.27 -9.60 4.94
C TYR A 153 18.39 -10.40 3.65
N ILE A 154 17.29 -11.07 3.28
CA ILE A 154 17.12 -11.75 2.00
C ILE A 154 15.73 -11.36 1.47
N THR A 155 15.72 -10.46 0.49
CA THR A 155 14.49 -9.88 -0.07
C THR A 155 14.03 -10.65 -1.31
N ASN A 156 14.90 -11.43 -1.94
CA ASN A 156 14.46 -12.43 -2.91
C ASN A 156 13.78 -13.62 -2.22
N GLN A 157 12.47 -13.53 -2.06
CA GLN A 157 11.61 -14.52 -1.39
C GLN A 157 11.66 -15.92 -1.99
N ASN A 158 12.10 -16.08 -3.24
CA ASN A 158 12.21 -17.37 -3.91
C ASN A 158 13.62 -17.96 -3.88
N ASP A 159 14.63 -17.24 -3.37
CA ASP A 159 16.00 -17.74 -3.24
C ASP A 159 16.15 -18.60 -1.98
N TYR A 160 15.58 -19.82 -2.03
CA TYR A 160 15.65 -20.77 -0.92
C TYR A 160 17.07 -21.25 -0.63
N VAL A 161 18.01 -21.12 -1.57
CA VAL A 161 19.42 -21.43 -1.33
C VAL A 161 20.01 -20.37 -0.39
N ALA A 162 19.84 -19.08 -0.71
CA ALA A 162 20.27 -18.00 0.17
C ALA A 162 19.56 -18.07 1.53
N ILE A 163 18.24 -18.29 1.54
CA ILE A 163 17.45 -18.40 2.78
C ILE A 163 18.00 -19.51 3.67
N ASN A 164 18.18 -20.72 3.13
CA ASN A 164 18.70 -21.85 3.90
C ASN A 164 20.13 -21.63 4.38
N ASN A 165 20.98 -21.03 3.55
CA ASN A 165 22.36 -20.71 3.93
C ASN A 165 22.41 -19.66 5.05
N SER A 166 21.46 -18.73 5.10
CA SER A 166 21.40 -17.69 6.13
C SER A 166 21.25 -18.24 7.55
N PHE A 167 20.64 -19.41 7.71
CA PHE A 167 20.42 -20.05 9.01
C PHE A 167 21.72 -20.46 9.71
N ASN A 168 22.79 -20.66 8.94
CA ASN A 168 24.12 -20.93 9.47
C ASN A 168 24.91 -19.65 9.80
N GLY A 169 24.29 -18.48 9.62
CA GLY A 169 24.90 -17.18 9.88
C GLY A 169 25.18 -16.94 11.36
N ARG A 170 26.30 -16.27 11.65
CA ARG A 170 26.63 -15.85 13.01
C ARG A 170 25.49 -15.04 13.63
N GLY A 171 25.05 -15.46 14.82
CA GLY A 171 23.99 -14.81 15.58
C GLY A 171 22.57 -15.26 15.23
N PHE A 172 22.40 -16.14 14.24
CA PHE A 172 21.09 -16.65 13.84
C PHE A 172 20.35 -17.34 15.00
N ALA A 173 21.06 -18.15 15.80
CA ALA A 173 20.46 -18.87 16.94
C ALA A 173 19.81 -17.95 18.00
N ALA A 174 20.24 -16.69 18.08
CA ALA A 174 19.70 -15.68 19.00
C ALA A 174 18.91 -14.57 18.26
N ALA A 175 18.69 -14.72 16.95
CA ALA A 175 18.08 -13.68 16.13
C ALA A 175 16.57 -13.61 16.33
N LYS A 176 16.01 -12.42 16.05
CA LYS A 176 14.61 -12.26 15.67
C LYS A 176 14.51 -12.39 14.16
N CYS A 177 13.70 -13.32 13.66
CA CYS A 177 13.49 -13.50 12.23
C CYS A 177 12.19 -12.81 11.82
N LEU A 178 12.29 -11.72 11.08
CA LEU A 178 11.16 -10.94 10.60
C LEU A 178 10.84 -11.41 9.18
N VAL A 179 9.62 -11.87 8.96
CA VAL A 179 9.16 -12.36 7.66
C VAL A 179 8.04 -11.43 7.17
N PHE A 180 8.31 -10.69 6.11
CA PHE A 180 7.35 -9.79 5.48
C PHE A 180 6.68 -10.49 4.32
N ILE A 181 5.37 -10.62 4.38
CA ILE A 181 4.51 -11.17 3.34
C ILE A 181 3.45 -10.13 2.97
N SER A 182 2.70 -10.34 1.89
CA SER A 182 1.63 -9.44 1.50
C SER A 182 0.52 -10.19 0.75
N ALA A 183 -0.60 -9.51 0.61
CA ALA A 183 -1.68 -9.89 -0.28
C ALA A 183 -2.21 -8.64 -0.98
N TRP A 184 -2.24 -8.65 -2.31
CA TRP A 184 -2.65 -7.49 -3.12
C TRP A 184 -3.91 -7.80 -3.93
N SER A 185 -4.68 -6.74 -4.21
CA SER A 185 -5.88 -6.75 -5.03
C SER A 185 -6.03 -5.42 -5.77
N SER A 186 -6.85 -5.39 -6.82
CA SER A 186 -7.11 -4.19 -7.63
C SER A 186 -8.54 -4.14 -8.11
N GLU A 187 -9.02 -2.93 -8.41
CA GLU A 187 -10.25 -2.74 -9.19
C GLU A 187 -10.26 -3.61 -10.45
N GLY A 188 -11.43 -4.20 -10.73
CA GLY A 188 -11.66 -5.06 -11.89
C GLY A 188 -11.19 -6.51 -11.74
N TYR A 189 -10.52 -6.86 -10.64
CA TYR A 189 -9.98 -8.20 -10.41
C TYR A 189 -10.16 -8.66 -8.96
N ASP A 190 -10.86 -9.78 -8.78
CA ASP A 190 -10.87 -10.49 -7.51
C ASP A 190 -9.57 -11.28 -7.30
N ARG A 191 -9.20 -11.49 -6.03
CA ARG A 191 -8.15 -12.47 -5.71
C ARG A 191 -8.67 -13.88 -5.96
N ASN A 192 -7.82 -14.73 -6.55
CA ASN A 192 -8.16 -16.13 -6.80
C ASN A 192 -8.27 -16.95 -5.50
N ASP A 193 -7.58 -16.54 -4.44
CA ASP A 193 -7.54 -17.21 -3.15
C ASP A 193 -7.14 -16.25 -2.02
N LEU A 194 -7.10 -16.77 -0.79
CA LEU A 194 -6.70 -16.03 0.41
C LEU A 194 -5.22 -16.24 0.79
N HIS A 195 -4.44 -16.96 -0.01
CA HIS A 195 -3.02 -17.23 0.26
C HIS A 195 -2.16 -15.97 0.08
N ALA A 196 -1.04 -15.92 0.80
CA ALA A 196 -0.08 -14.83 0.63
C ALA A 196 0.58 -14.88 -0.75
N LEU A 197 0.82 -13.71 -1.34
CA LEU A 197 1.44 -13.59 -2.65
C LEU A 197 2.89 -14.11 -2.65
N ASN A 198 3.37 -14.44 -3.85
CA ASN A 198 4.75 -14.86 -4.10
C ASN A 198 5.20 -16.05 -3.23
N ASN A 199 4.28 -16.98 -2.92
CA ASN A 199 4.51 -18.10 -2.00
C ASN A 199 4.86 -17.67 -0.55
N GLY A 200 4.22 -16.62 -0.03
CA GLY A 200 4.45 -16.13 1.34
C GLY A 200 4.27 -17.20 2.40
N ASP A 201 3.27 -18.07 2.24
CA ASP A 201 3.02 -19.18 3.17
C ASP A 201 4.23 -20.11 3.28
N LYS A 202 4.86 -20.44 2.14
CA LYS A 202 6.05 -21.29 2.10
C LYS A 202 7.28 -20.60 2.71
N LEU A 203 7.42 -19.28 2.51
CA LEU A 203 8.48 -18.50 3.13
C LEU A 203 8.37 -18.55 4.66
N VAL A 204 7.18 -18.29 5.19
CA VAL A 204 6.90 -18.34 6.63
C VAL A 204 7.21 -19.72 7.20
N GLN A 205 6.70 -20.78 6.57
CA GLN A 205 6.96 -22.16 7.00
C GLN A 205 8.45 -22.50 7.01
N THR A 206 9.19 -22.07 5.98
CA THR A 206 10.63 -22.33 5.86
C THR A 206 11.41 -21.65 6.99
N VAL A 207 11.18 -20.36 7.21
CA VAL A 207 11.87 -19.60 8.28
C VAL A 207 11.48 -20.12 9.66
N ALA A 208 10.19 -20.35 9.92
CA ALA A 208 9.70 -20.84 11.20
C ALA A 208 10.23 -22.25 11.55
N SER A 209 10.56 -23.07 10.55
CA SER A 209 11.15 -24.40 10.78
C SER A 209 12.57 -24.35 11.37
N ARG A 210 13.26 -23.20 11.30
CA ARG A 210 14.65 -23.03 11.73
C ARG A 210 14.86 -21.90 12.73
N CYS A 211 13.98 -20.91 12.77
CA CYS A 211 14.06 -19.78 13.69
C CYS A 211 12.96 -19.87 14.75
N ALA A 212 13.33 -20.06 16.02
CA ALA A 212 12.36 -20.14 17.12
C ALA A 212 11.64 -18.80 17.39
N ASN A 213 12.25 -17.70 16.99
CA ASN A 213 11.79 -16.33 17.21
C ASN A 213 11.33 -15.71 15.88
N THR A 214 10.34 -16.31 15.24
CA THR A 214 9.76 -15.79 13.98
C THR A 214 8.63 -14.79 14.27
N ILE A 215 8.76 -13.59 13.71
CA ILE A 215 7.73 -12.55 13.67
C ILE A 215 7.27 -12.43 12.22
N VAL A 216 5.97 -12.56 11.97
CA VAL A 216 5.39 -12.41 10.63
C VAL A 216 4.67 -11.06 10.56
N ILE A 217 4.94 -10.31 9.50
CA ILE A 217 4.32 -9.03 9.17
C ILE A 217 3.62 -9.20 7.83
N VAL A 218 2.34 -8.81 7.75
CA VAL A 218 1.47 -8.93 6.57
C VAL A 218 1.08 -7.56 6.07
#